data_AF-A0A2R6DEM0-F1
#
_entry.id   AF-A0A2R6DEM0-F1
#
_cell.length_a   1.000
_cell.length_b   1.000
_cell.length_c   1.000
_cell.angle_alpha   90.00
_cell.angle_beta   90.00
_cell.angle_gamma   90.00
#
_symmetry.space_group_name_H-M   'P 1'
#
loop_
_entity.id
_entity.type
_entity.pdbx_description
1 polymer ?
#
loop_
_entity_poly.entity_id
_entity_poly.type
_entity_poly.pdbx_seq_one_letter_code
_entity_poly.pdbx_strand_id
1 'polypeptide(L)' 'MGKRSKAKKNRLAKQFRVELEEVRLDASINEAIWARGRSNPPRKLRVRAARFEEEGERIVEAERAG' A
#
# COMPACT_ATOMS: atom_id res chain seq x y z
N MET A 1 -1.80 7.63 9.90
CA MET A 1 -1.68 6.29 9.27
C MET A 1 -1.26 5.26 10.32
N GLY A 2 -1.96 4.13 10.46
CA GLY A 2 -1.59 3.10 11.43
C GLY A 2 -0.30 2.35 11.06
N LYS A 3 0.40 1.77 12.06
CA LYS A 3 1.71 1.08 11.90
C LYS A 3 1.70 0.03 10.78
N ARG A 4 0.59 -0.71 10.62
CA ARG A 4 0.42 -1.74 9.57
C ARG A 4 0.34 -1.15 8.17
N SER A 5 -0.42 -0.09 7.96
CA SER A 5 -0.52 0.59 6.68
C SER A 5 0.82 1.22 6.29
N LYS A 6 1.55 1.81 7.25
CA LYS A 6 2.92 2.32 7.01
C LYS A 6 3.88 1.21 6.57
N ALA A 7 3.86 0.06 7.25
CA ALA A 7 4.68 -1.10 6.86
C ALA A 7 4.34 -1.61 5.45
N LYS A 8 3.07 -1.57 5.05
CA LYS A 8 2.65 -1.92 3.68
C LYS A 8 3.19 -0.92 2.66
N LYS A 9 3.07 0.38 2.93
CA LYS A 9 3.61 1.47 2.10
C LYS A 9 5.12 1.33 1.91
N ASN A 10 5.88 1.11 2.98
CA ASN A 10 7.33 0.89 2.94
C ASN A 10 7.72 -0.33 2.07
N ARG A 11 6.95 -1.42 2.14
CA ARG A 11 7.25 -2.63 1.35
C ARG A 11 7.04 -2.38 -0.15
N LEU A 12 6.02 -1.61 -0.52
CA LEU A 12 5.78 -1.23 -1.91
C LEU A 12 6.87 -0.29 -2.42
N ALA A 13 7.23 0.74 -1.64
CA ALA A 13 8.33 1.65 -1.98
C ALA A 13 9.63 0.87 -2.30
N LYS A 14 10.03 -0.06 -1.42
CA LYS A 14 11.20 -0.92 -1.63
C LYS A 14 11.07 -1.82 -2.87
N GLN A 15 9.89 -2.41 -3.11
CA GLN A 15 9.67 -3.34 -4.22
C GLN A 15 9.71 -2.62 -5.58
N PHE A 16 9.19 -1.40 -5.64
CA PHE A 16 9.11 -0.59 -6.86
C PHE A 16 10.27 0.40 -7.04
N ARG A 17 11.19 0.49 -6.06
CA ARG A 17 12.35 1.39 -6.05
C ARG A 17 11.93 2.85 -6.19
N VAL A 18 10.97 3.24 -5.37
CA VAL A 18 10.43 4.61 -5.28
C VAL A 18 10.50 5.09 -3.83
N GLU A 19 10.42 6.39 -3.64
CA GLU A 19 10.31 7.03 -2.33
C GLU A 19 8.96 6.76 -1.69
N LEU A 20 8.89 7.01 -0.38
CA LEU A 20 7.67 6.69 0.37
C LEU A 20 6.51 7.60 -0.07
N GLU A 21 6.74 8.89 -0.29
CA GLU A 21 5.75 9.83 -0.80
C GLU A 21 5.15 9.42 -2.15
N GLU A 22 5.92 8.79 -3.03
CA GLU A 22 5.50 8.33 -4.36
C GLU A 22 4.50 7.15 -4.30
N VAL A 23 4.27 6.54 -3.13
CA VAL A 23 3.33 5.42 -2.96
C VAL A 23 1.95 5.88 -2.46
N ARG A 24 0.90 5.62 -3.24
CA ARG A 24 -0.51 5.83 -2.89
C ARG A 24 -1.16 4.50 -2.54
N LEU A 25 -1.75 4.41 -1.35
CA LEU A 25 -2.56 3.27 -0.94
C LEU A 25 -4.03 3.65 -1.04
N ASP A 26 -4.79 2.88 -1.81
CA ASP A 26 -6.23 3.00 -1.83
C ASP A 26 -6.85 2.65 -0.46
N ALA A 27 -8.01 3.22 -0.18
CA ALA A 27 -8.75 3.03 1.07
C ALA A 27 -9.06 1.55 1.34
N SER A 28 -9.33 0.76 0.29
CA SER A 28 -9.62 -0.68 0.39
C SER A 28 -8.52 -1.48 1.09
N ILE A 29 -7.26 -1.06 0.98
CA ILE A 29 -6.14 -1.70 1.70
C ILE A 29 -6.26 -1.43 3.19
N ASN A 30 -6.55 -0.19 3.59
CA ASN A 30 -6.67 0.18 5.00
C ASN A 30 -7.89 -0.49 5.63
N GLU A 31 -9.02 -0.49 4.93
CA GLU A 31 -10.22 -1.22 5.34
C GLU A 31 -9.93 -2.72 5.52
N ALA A 32 -9.22 -3.34 4.56
CA ALA A 32 -8.81 -4.74 4.67
C ALA A 32 -7.91 -5.03 5.88
N ILE A 33 -7.01 -4.10 6.22
CA ILE A 33 -6.13 -4.23 7.39
C ILE A 33 -6.95 -4.21 8.69
N TRP A 34 -7.99 -3.38 8.75
CA TRP A 34 -8.77 -3.13 9.97
C TRP A 34 -10.12 -3.84 10.03
N ALA A 35 -10.49 -4.62 9.02
CA ALA A 35 -11.76 -5.33 8.94
C ALA A 35 -12.06 -6.27 10.14
N ARG A 36 -11.03 -6.72 10.85
CA ARG A 36 -11.14 -7.58 12.05
C ARG A 36 -10.76 -6.85 13.35
N GLY A 37 -10.78 -5.53 13.33
CA GLY A 37 -10.38 -4.67 14.44
C GLY A 37 -8.87 -4.49 14.58
N ARG A 38 -8.48 -3.53 15.45
CA ARG A 38 -7.08 -3.11 15.62
C ARG A 38 -6.15 -4.22 16.10
N SER A 39 -6.66 -5.15 16.91
CA SER A 39 -5.90 -6.21 17.54
C SER A 39 -5.72 -7.46 16.66
N ASN A 40 -6.50 -7.60 15.59
CA ASN A 40 -6.48 -8.81 14.74
C ASN A 40 -6.26 -8.52 13.23
N PRO A 41 -5.25 -7.71 12.85
CA PRO A 41 -4.95 -7.47 11.45
C PRO A 41 -4.57 -8.76 10.70
N PRO A 42 -4.81 -8.86 9.39
CA PRO A 42 -4.44 -10.03 8.59
C PRO A 42 -2.92 -10.26 8.58
N ARG A 43 -2.51 -11.54 8.63
CA ARG A 43 -1.08 -11.92 8.51
C ARG A 43 -0.53 -11.72 7.10
N LYS A 44 -1.38 -11.87 6.09
CA LYS A 44 -1.07 -11.66 4.66
C LYS A 44 -2.21 -10.87 4.03
N LEU A 45 -1.86 -9.90 3.19
CA LEU A 45 -2.82 -9.12 2.39
C LEU A 45 -2.27 -8.98 0.97
N ARG A 46 -2.99 -9.59 0.02
CA ARG A 46 -2.72 -9.46 -1.42
C ARG A 46 -3.20 -8.09 -1.87
N VAL A 47 -2.36 -7.43 -2.66
CA VAL A 47 -2.67 -6.13 -3.26
C VAL A 47 -2.27 -6.18 -4.72
N ARG A 48 -3.01 -5.46 -5.56
CA ARG A 48 -2.55 -5.12 -6.91
C ARG A 48 -1.84 -3.78 -6.80
N ALA A 49 -0.74 -3.64 -7.50
CA ALA A 49 0.02 -2.40 -7.53
C ALA A 49 0.53 -2.14 -8.94
N ALA A 50 0.39 -0.90 -9.39
CA ALA A 50 0.85 -0.42 -10.69
C ALA A 50 1.81 0.76 -10.47
N ARG A 51 2.86 0.83 -11.28
CA ARG A 51 3.78 1.96 -11.31
C ARG A 51 3.55 2.73 -12.61
N PHE A 52 3.42 4.04 -12.48
CA PHE A 52 3.29 4.98 -13.57
C PHE A 52 4.49 5.94 -13.54
N GLU A 53 4.95 6.36 -14.71
CA GLU A 53 6.02 7.33 -14.87
C GLU A 53 5.64 8.26 -16.02
N GLU A 54 5.34 9.52 -15.72
CA GLU A 54 4.88 10.53 -16.68
C GLU A 54 5.46 11.90 -16.29
N GLU A 55 5.98 12.64 -17.28
CA GLU A 55 6.59 13.97 -17.08
C GLU A 55 7.65 14.06 -15.95
N GLY A 56 8.33 12.94 -15.65
CA GLY A 56 9.33 12.85 -14.58
C GLY A 56 8.75 12.59 -13.18
N GLU A 57 7.43 12.52 -13.04
CA GLU A 57 6.77 12.05 -11.84
C GLU A 57 6.64 10.52 -11.85
N ARG A 58 6.94 9.87 -10.71
CA ARG A 58 6.74 8.44 -10.53
C ARG A 58 5.73 8.22 -9.42
N ILE A 59 4.71 7.44 -9.71
CA ILE A 59 3.67 7.12 -8.74
C ILE A 59 3.47 5.61 -8.73
N VAL A 60 3.35 5.05 -7.52
CA VAL A 60 2.92 3.67 -7.31
C VAL A 60 1.56 3.68 -6.65
N GLU A 61 0.56 3.20 -7.35
CA GLU A 61 -0.79 3.04 -6.82
C GLU A 61 -1.01 1.58 -6.41
N ALA A 62 -1.64 1.36 -5.26
CA ALA A 62 -1.96 0.02 -4.79
C ALA A 62 -3.37 -0.08 -4.21
N GLU A 63 -4.08 -1.14 -4.58
CA GLU A 63 -5.43 -1.47 -4.13
C GLU A 63 -5.52 -2.91 -3.60
N ARG A 64 -6.59 -3.22 -2.84
CA ARG A 64 -6.83 -4.60 -2.38
C ARG A 64 -7.05 -5.52 -3.59
N ALA A 65 -6.30 -6.62 -3.64
CA ALA A 65 -6.63 -7.69 -4.58
C ALA A 65 -7.80 -8.51 -4.01
N GLY A 66 -8.88 -8.65 -4.80
CA GLY A 66 -9.95 -9.62 -4.55
C GLY A 66 -9.44 -11.05 -4.50
#